data_AF-D3PSE3-F1
#
_entry.id   AF-D3PSE3-F1
#
_cell.length_a   1.000
_cell.length_b   1.000
_cell.length_c   1.000
_cell.angle_alpha   90.00
_cell.angle_beta   90.00
_cell.angle_gamma   90.00
#
_symmetry.space_group_name_H-M   'P 1'
#
loop_
_entity.id
_entity.type
_entity.pdbx_description
1 polymer ?
#
loop_
_entity_poly.entity_id
_entity_poly.type
_entity_poly.pdbx_seq_one_letter_code
_entity_poly.pdbx_strand_id
1 'polypeptide(L)'
;MSIEVRIQKLLLQIETESFRLCRVESHPAFKLWLSKEPRLSEGLASVRRFWKIFCDDASHNDPLIPQYIELIEKATTDLAQSLDLMYRALGFEQPSSAKNPN
;
A
#
# COMPACT_ATOMS: atom_id res chain seq x y z
N MET A 1 -1.13 8.92 20.32
CA MET A 1 -0.16 8.02 19.66
C MET A 1 0.98 8.88 19.17
N SER A 2 2.23 8.54 19.49
CA SER A 2 3.37 9.39 19.07
C SER A 2 3.57 9.31 17.55
N ILE A 3 4.24 10.31 16.99
CA ILE A 3 4.52 10.35 15.56
C ILE A 3 5.43 9.19 15.14
N GLU A 4 6.39 8.80 15.99
CA GLU A 4 7.29 7.67 15.70
C GLU A 4 6.50 6.36 15.59
N VAL A 5 5.51 6.15 16.46
CA VAL A 5 4.64 4.97 16.40
C VAL A 5 3.80 4.96 15.12
N ARG A 6 3.32 6.12 14.66
CA ARG A 6 2.60 6.23 13.38
C ARG A 6 3.51 5.88 12.21
N ILE A 7 4.72 6.43 12.18
CA ILE A 7 5.71 6.17 11.13
C ILE A 7 6.01 4.67 11.04
N GLN A 8 6.33 4.03 12.17
CA GLN A 8 6.64 2.59 12.20
C GLN A 8 5.47 1.72 11.72
N LYS A 9 4.25 2.03 12.15
CA LYS A 9 3.05 1.33 11.67
C LYS A 9 2.85 1.50 10.17
N LEU A 10 3.04 2.71 9.67
CA LEU A 10 2.85 3.01 8.26
C LEU A 10 3.92 2.35 7.38
N LEU A 11 5.18 2.28 7.83
CA LEU A 11 6.24 1.55 7.15
C LEU A 11 5.88 0.06 6.99
N LEU A 12 5.43 -0.58 8.07
CA LEU A 12 4.99 -1.99 8.03
C LEU A 12 3.79 -2.20 7.09
N GLN A 13 2.84 -1.28 7.11
CA GLN A 13 1.68 -1.33 6.22
C GLN A 13 2.11 -1.17 4.75
N ILE A 14 3.00 -0.22 4.45
CA ILE A 14 3.53 0.00 3.10
C ILE A 14 4.26 -1.24 2.58
N GLU A 15 5.08 -1.89 3.40
CA GLU A 15 5.76 -3.14 3.05
C GLU A 15 4.74 -4.24 2.70
N THR A 16 3.75 -4.42 3.57
CA THR A 16 2.67 -5.41 3.39
C THR A 16 1.90 -5.15 2.09
N GLU A 17 1.44 -3.92 1.87
CA GLU A 17 0.63 -3.57 0.71
C GLU A 17 1.47 -3.54 -0.58
N SER A 18 2.77 -3.23 -0.51
CA SER A 18 3.70 -3.37 -1.63
C SER A 18 3.80 -4.82 -2.09
N PHE A 19 3.95 -5.75 -1.15
CA PHE A 19 3.95 -7.18 -1.47
C PHE A 19 2.62 -7.62 -2.08
N ARG A 20 1.50 -7.15 -1.50
CA ARG A 20 0.17 -7.50 -2.00
C ARG A 20 -0.09 -6.98 -3.41
N LEU A 21 0.32 -5.75 -3.69
CA LEU A 21 0.24 -5.15 -5.01
C LEU A 21 1.05 -5.95 -6.04
N CYS A 22 2.30 -6.33 -5.71
CA CYS A 22 3.12 -7.16 -6.58
C CYS A 22 2.45 -8.51 -6.92
N ARG A 23 1.79 -9.15 -5.94
CA ARG A 23 1.04 -10.38 -6.18
C ARG A 23 -0.12 -10.17 -7.15
N VAL A 24 -0.91 -9.11 -6.98
CA VAL A 24 -1.98 -8.73 -7.91
C VAL A 24 -1.44 -8.47 -9.30
N GLU A 25 -0.36 -7.70 -9.43
CA GLU A 25 0.25 -7.36 -10.72
C GLU A 25 0.79 -8.58 -11.49
N SER A 26 1.22 -9.61 -10.76
CA SER A 26 1.66 -10.87 -11.37
C SER A 26 0.50 -11.68 -11.98
N HIS A 27 -0.75 -11.42 -11.60
CA HIS A 27 -1.90 -12.20 -12.03
C HIS A 27 -2.28 -11.89 -13.49
N PRO A 28 -2.50 -12.89 -14.36
CA PRO A 28 -2.81 -12.68 -15.78
C PRO A 28 -4.06 -11.80 -16.01
N ALA A 29 -5.10 -11.99 -15.21
CA ALA A 29 -6.33 -11.20 -15.30
C ALA A 29 -6.10 -9.70 -14.99
N PHE A 30 -5.15 -9.38 -14.10
CA PHE A 30 -4.81 -7.99 -13.81
C PHE A 30 -4.08 -7.33 -14.98
N LYS A 31 -3.16 -8.04 -15.64
CA LYS A 31 -2.50 -7.54 -16.87
C LYS A 31 -3.51 -7.25 -17.98
N LEU A 32 -4.52 -8.10 -18.13
CA LEU A 32 -5.63 -7.89 -19.08
C LEU A 32 -6.51 -6.68 -18.70
N TRP A 33 -6.64 -6.39 -17.41
CA TRP A 33 -7.36 -5.20 -16.95
C TRP A 33 -6.55 -3.93 -17.21
N LEU A 34 -5.25 -3.93 -16.92
CA LEU A 34 -4.36 -2.80 -17.20
C LEU A 34 -4.35 -2.39 -18.69
N SER A 35 -4.45 -3.35 -19.62
CA SER A 35 -4.50 -3.01 -21.04
C SER A 35 -5.78 -2.28 -21.45
N LYS A 36 -6.85 -2.39 -20.64
CA LYS A 36 -8.12 -1.69 -20.84
C LYS A 36 -8.18 -0.35 -20.09
N GLU A 37 -7.38 -0.20 -19.03
CA GLU A 37 -7.36 0.99 -18.16
C GLU A 37 -5.93 1.49 -17.93
N PRO A 38 -5.30 2.18 -18.91
CA PRO A 38 -3.89 2.60 -18.83
C PRO A 38 -3.61 3.56 -17.66
N ARG A 39 -4.60 4.39 -17.30
CA ARG A 39 -4.49 5.36 -16.19
C ARG A 39 -4.29 4.70 -14.84
N LEU A 40 -4.71 3.43 -14.69
CA LEU A 40 -4.46 2.66 -13.48
C LEU A 40 -2.94 2.45 -13.26
N SER A 41 -2.18 2.24 -14.34
CA SER A 41 -0.73 2.10 -14.26
C SER A 41 -0.06 3.37 -13.73
N GLU A 42 -0.49 4.54 -14.22
CA GLU A 42 0.01 5.84 -13.76
C GLU A 42 -0.32 6.10 -12.29
N GLY A 43 -1.53 5.74 -11.87
CA GLY A 43 -1.96 5.82 -10.47
C GLY A 43 -1.09 4.95 -9.54
N LEU A 44 -0.86 3.69 -9.91
CA LEU A 44 -0.02 2.77 -9.14
C LEU A 44 1.44 3.22 -9.10
N ALA A 45 1.98 3.74 -10.20
CA ALA A 45 3.32 4.32 -10.24
C ALA A 45 3.45 5.53 -9.29
N SER A 46 2.41 6.36 -9.22
CA SER A 46 2.36 7.51 -8.31
C SER A 46 2.35 7.08 -6.86
N VAL A 47 1.54 6.08 -6.49
CA VAL A 47 1.50 5.53 -5.12
C VAL A 47 2.87 4.95 -4.72
N ARG A 48 3.50 4.16 -5.59
CA ARG A 48 4.86 3.62 -5.35
C ARG A 48 5.89 4.73 -5.13
N ARG A 49 5.80 5.84 -5.88
CA ARG A 49 6.68 6.99 -5.70
C ARG A 49 6.46 7.66 -4.33
N PHE A 50 5.20 7.87 -3.94
CA PHE A 50 4.86 8.44 -2.64
C PHE A 50 5.37 7.57 -1.48
N TRP A 51 5.18 6.25 -1.56
CA TRP A 51 5.73 5.33 -0.58
C TRP A 51 7.26 5.35 -0.52
N LYS A 52 7.92 5.39 -1.67
CA LYS A 52 9.39 5.49 -1.72
C LYS A 52 9.89 6.76 -1.02
N ILE A 53 9.30 7.91 -1.32
CA ILE A 53 9.66 9.19 -0.68
C ILE A 53 9.50 9.07 0.84
N PHE A 54 8.37 8.56 1.32
CA PHE A 54 8.14 8.39 2.75
C PHE A 54 9.13 7.44 3.43
N CYS A 55 9.43 6.30 2.81
CA CYS A 55 10.41 5.36 3.34
C CYS A 55 11.82 5.98 3.39
N ASP A 56 12.18 6.72 2.34
CA ASP A 56 13.46 7.44 2.27
C ASP A 56 13.49 8.51 3.39
N ASP A 57 12.47 9.36 3.53
CA ASP A 57 12.37 10.39 4.56
C ASP A 57 12.40 9.81 5.99
N ALA A 58 11.66 8.72 6.22
CA ALA A 58 11.64 8.03 7.51
C ALA A 58 13.02 7.45 7.88
N SER A 59 13.78 6.94 6.92
CA SER A 59 15.15 6.44 7.15
C SER A 59 16.13 7.55 7.54
N HIS A 60 15.84 8.80 7.18
CA HIS A 60 16.65 9.98 7.52
C HIS A 60 16.10 10.77 8.72
N ASN A 61 15.01 10.30 9.37
CA ASN A 61 14.30 11.02 10.42
C ASN A 61 13.88 12.44 9.99
N ASP A 62 13.34 12.58 8.78
CA ASP A 62 12.96 13.88 8.23
C ASP A 62 11.90 14.59 9.13
N PRO A 63 12.16 15.83 9.60
CA PRO A 63 11.25 16.57 10.47
C PRO A 63 9.96 17.04 9.79
N LEU A 64 9.85 16.92 8.46
CA LEU A 64 8.68 17.30 7.67
C LEU A 64 7.63 16.20 7.56
N ILE A 65 7.96 14.94 7.89
CA ILE A 65 7.01 13.81 7.90
C ILE A 65 5.67 14.15 8.58
N PRO A 66 5.64 14.80 9.77
CA PRO A 66 4.37 15.14 10.42
C PRO A 66 3.42 15.99 9.56
N GLN A 67 3.95 16.76 8.60
CA GLN A 67 3.16 17.66 7.76
C GLN A 67 2.34 16.92 6.70
N TYR A 68 2.77 15.72 6.31
CA TYR A 68 2.16 14.97 5.22
C TYR A 68 1.77 13.53 5.59
N ILE A 69 2.09 13.07 6.81
CA ILE A 69 1.83 11.68 7.24
C ILE A 69 0.37 11.26 7.07
N GLU A 70 -0.58 12.15 7.36
CA GLU A 70 -2.02 11.87 7.21
C GLU A 70 -2.41 11.58 5.76
N LEU A 71 -1.77 12.26 4.80
CA LEU A 71 -2.03 12.05 3.38
C LEU A 71 -1.55 10.66 2.94
N ILE A 72 -0.40 10.22 3.46
CA ILE A 72 0.15 8.90 3.13
C ILE A 72 -0.60 7.79 3.84
N GLU A 73 -0.99 7.96 5.10
CA GLU A 73 -1.86 7.02 5.81
C GLU A 73 -3.18 6.83 5.05
N LYS A 74 -3.79 7.93 4.59
CA LYS A 74 -5.02 7.86 3.79
C LYS A 74 -4.79 7.16 2.46
N ALA A 75 -3.78 7.57 1.68
CA ALA A 75 -3.49 6.95 0.38
C ALA A 75 -3.17 5.45 0.50
N THR A 76 -2.44 5.05 1.54
CA THR A 76 -2.09 3.66 1.81
C THR A 76 -3.32 2.85 2.21
N THR A 77 -4.23 3.42 3.01
CA THR A 77 -5.49 2.79 3.39
C THR A 77 -6.44 2.64 2.20
N ASP A 78 -6.59 3.68 1.38
CA ASP A 78 -7.43 3.67 0.17
C ASP A 78 -6.91 2.59 -0.82
N LEU A 79 -5.59 2.45 -0.96
CA LEU A 79 -5.01 1.38 -1.76
C LEU A 79 -5.25 0.00 -1.14
N ALA A 80 -5.07 -0.16 0.17
CA ALA A 80 -5.28 -1.44 0.85
C ALA A 80 -6.71 -1.96 0.66
N GLN A 81 -7.71 -1.08 0.75
CA GLN A 81 -9.11 -1.43 0.47
C GLN A 81 -9.32 -1.83 -1.00
N SER A 82 -8.67 -1.13 -1.93
CA SER A 82 -8.71 -1.47 -3.35
C SER A 82 -8.06 -2.84 -3.61
N LEU A 83 -6.95 -3.14 -2.92
CA LEU A 83 -6.29 -4.45 -2.96
C LEU A 83 -7.16 -5.55 -2.36
N ASP A 84 -7.92 -5.29 -1.30
CA ASP A 84 -8.88 -6.26 -0.76
C ASP A 84 -9.92 -6.68 -1.82
N LEU A 85 -10.46 -5.70 -2.55
CA LEU A 85 -11.42 -5.96 -3.63
C LEU A 85 -10.77 -6.75 -4.77
N MET A 86 -9.55 -6.37 -5.17
CA MET A 86 -8.80 -7.08 -6.21
C MET A 86 -8.47 -8.52 -5.78
N TYR A 87 -8.04 -8.75 -4.54
CA TYR A 87 -7.76 -10.08 -4.02
C TYR A 87 -8.99 -10.98 -4.09
N ARG A 88 -10.15 -10.48 -3.66
CA ARG A 88 -11.42 -11.21 -3.73
C ARG A 88 -11.80 -11.52 -5.18
N ALA A 89 -11.69 -10.53 -6.08
CA ALA A 89 -12.02 -10.70 -7.49
C ALA A 89 -11.10 -11.70 -8.21
N LEU A 90 -9.83 -11.77 -7.80
CA LEU A 90 -8.84 -12.70 -8.34
C LEU A 90 -8.85 -14.07 -7.65
N GLY A 91 -9.71 -14.27 -6.64
CA GLY A 91 -9.77 -15.53 -5.89
C GLY A 91 -8.52 -15.82 -5.06
N PHE A 92 -7.73 -14.80 -4.72
CA PHE A 92 -6.65 -14.99 -3.75
C PHE A 92 -7.28 -15.23 -2.37
N GLU A 93 -6.86 -16.31 -1.70
CA GLU A 93 -7.14 -16.47 -0.28
C GLU A 93 -6.66 -15.20 0.44
N GLN A 94 -7.55 -14.54 1.19
CA GLN A 94 -7.12 -13.48 2.08
C GLN A 94 -6.04 -14.08 2.99
N PRO A 95 -4.89 -13.42 3.18
CA PRO A 95 -4.00 -13.84 4.25
C PRO A 95 -4.87 -13.86 5.49
N SER A 96 -5.03 -15.04 6.06
CA SER A 96 -5.78 -15.26 7.29
C SER A 96 -5.13 -14.35 8.32
N SER A 97 -5.75 -13.19 8.55
CA SER A 97 -5.36 -12.31 9.63
C SER A 97 -5.36 -13.21 10.85
N ALA A 98 -4.18 -13.49 11.39
CA ALA A 98 -4.04 -14.31 12.57
C ALA A 98 -5.01 -13.71 13.59
N LYS A 99 -6.12 -14.43 13.83
CA LYS A 99 -7.02 -14.10 14.92
C LYS A 99 -6.14 -14.19 16.15
N ASN A 100 -5.80 -13.04 16.75
CA ASN A 100 -5.30 -12.99 18.10
C ASN A 100 -6.26 -13.84 18.95
N PRO A 101 -5.81 -14.96 19.54
CA PRO A 101 -6.54 -15.50 20.66
C PRO A 101 -6.24 -14.53 21.82
N ASN A 102 -7.29 -13.83 22.27
CA ASN A 102 -7.29 -13.18 23.57
C ASN A 102 -6.88 -14.16 24.67
#